data_AF-A0A6B9FD87-F1
#
_entry.id   AF-A0A6B9FD87-F1
#
_cell.length_a   1.000
_cell.length_b   1.000
_cell.length_c   1.000
_cell.angle_alpha   90.00
_cell.angle_beta   90.00
_cell.angle_gamma   90.00
#
_symmetry.space_group_name_H-M   'P 1'
#
loop_
_entity.id
_entity.type
_entity.pdbx_description
1 polymer ?
#
loop_
_entity_poly.entity_id
_entity_poly.type
_entity_poly.pdbx_seq_one_letter_code
_entity_poly.pdbx_strand_id
1 'polypeptide(L)'
;MSEGESRRIAHELKSEPHIRGRRVSVRQVYALVEERGEDPEAVADRYDLDVADVYHALAYYHDHPREMRDVEEERDDAIAAFRESINRPEGVDPDAA
;
A
#
# COMPACT_ATOMS: atom_id res chain seq x y z
N MET A 1 14.93 2.97 -16.07
CA MET A 1 13.83 2.00 -15.97
C MET A 1 14.31 0.66 -16.51
N SER A 2 14.64 -0.28 -15.64
CA SER A 2 15.04 -1.63 -16.07
C SER A 2 13.79 -2.43 -16.40
N GLU A 3 13.75 -3.14 -17.53
CA GLU A 3 12.59 -3.92 -18.00
C GLU A 3 12.06 -4.97 -16.99
N GLY A 4 12.83 -5.30 -15.95
CA GLY A 4 12.41 -6.20 -14.88
C GLY A 4 11.41 -5.60 -13.89
N GLU A 5 11.43 -4.28 -13.70
CA GLU A 5 10.64 -3.55 -12.69
C GLU A 5 9.14 -3.57 -13.03
N SER A 6 8.83 -3.32 -14.31
CA SER A 6 7.46 -3.36 -14.83
C SER A 6 6.86 -4.76 -14.86
N ARG A 7 7.62 -5.86 -14.67
CA ARG A 7 7.09 -7.25 -14.63
C ARG A 7 6.61 -7.71 -13.26
N ARG A 8 6.86 -6.96 -12.18
CA ARG A 8 6.37 -7.30 -10.84
C ARG A 8 5.37 -6.32 -10.28
N ILE A 9 5.44 -5.04 -10.65
CA ILE A 9 4.44 -4.04 -10.26
C ILE A 9 3.45 -3.83 -11.41
N ALA A 10 2.17 -3.66 -11.06
CA ALA A 10 1.04 -3.45 -11.97
C ALA A 10 0.07 -2.40 -11.39
N HIS A 11 -0.82 -1.90 -12.25
CA HIS A 11 -1.77 -0.81 -11.96
C HIS A 11 -3.21 -1.17 -12.38
N GLU A 12 -3.49 -2.46 -12.61
CA GLU A 12 -4.78 -2.92 -13.17
C GLU A 12 -5.85 -3.31 -12.13
N LEU A 13 -5.47 -3.73 -10.91
CA LEU A 13 -6.41 -4.20 -9.88
C LEU A 13 -6.74 -3.17 -8.78
N LYS A 14 -5.93 -2.12 -8.63
CA LYS A 14 -6.07 -1.07 -7.60
C LYS A 14 -5.77 0.28 -8.24
N SER A 15 -6.25 1.36 -7.60
CA SER A 15 -5.88 2.74 -7.96
C SER A 15 -4.41 3.06 -7.69
N GLU A 16 -3.75 2.28 -6.84
CA GLU A 16 -2.33 2.42 -6.47
C GLU A 16 -1.47 1.27 -7.06
N PRO A 17 -0.15 1.50 -7.24
CA PRO A 17 0.78 0.46 -7.67
C PRO A 17 0.73 -0.75 -6.74
N HIS A 18 0.66 -1.94 -7.32
CA HIS A 18 0.56 -3.20 -6.57
C HIS A 18 1.36 -4.31 -7.20
N ILE A 19 1.66 -5.33 -6.39
CA ILE A 19 2.29 -6.55 -6.89
C ILE A 19 1.36 -7.22 -7.90
N ARG A 20 1.89 -7.56 -9.06
CA ARG A 20 1.14 -8.11 -10.19
C ARG A 20 0.36 -9.36 -9.80
N GLY A 21 -0.91 -9.41 -10.19
CA GLY A 21 -1.80 -10.51 -9.84
C GLY A 21 -2.15 -10.59 -8.35
N ARG A 22 -1.82 -9.56 -7.56
CA ARG A 22 -2.11 -9.47 -6.13
C ARG A 22 -2.74 -8.11 -5.82
N ARG A 23 -3.61 -8.07 -4.81
CA ARG A 23 -4.20 -6.81 -4.31
C ARG A 23 -3.40 -6.23 -3.13
N VAL A 24 -2.10 -6.49 -3.09
CA VAL A 24 -1.16 -5.99 -2.09
C VAL A 24 -0.42 -4.81 -2.71
N SER A 25 -0.62 -3.60 -2.19
CA SER A 25 -0.01 -2.41 -2.77
C SER A 25 1.44 -2.22 -2.34
N VAL A 26 2.20 -1.50 -3.17
CA VAL A 26 3.58 -1.11 -2.84
C VAL A 26 3.63 -0.34 -1.53
N ARG A 27 2.70 0.61 -1.35
CA ARG A 27 2.50 1.37 -0.11
C ARG A 27 2.27 0.48 1.11
N GLN A 28 1.43 -0.54 0.98
CA GLN A 28 1.14 -1.48 2.07
C GLN A 28 2.38 -2.28 2.46
N VAL A 29 3.17 -2.73 1.48
CA VAL A 29 4.43 -3.45 1.76
C VAL A 29 5.39 -2.53 2.51
N TYR A 30 5.59 -1.30 2.04
CA TYR A 30 6.43 -0.31 2.71
C TYR A 30 5.99 -0.06 4.16
N ALA A 31 4.69 0.16 4.40
CA ALA A 31 4.17 0.40 5.73
C ALA A 31 4.39 -0.77 6.71
N LEU A 32 4.32 -2.02 6.22
CA LEU A 32 4.56 -3.19 7.07
C LEU A 32 6.05 -3.35 7.38
N VAL A 33 6.91 -3.26 6.38
CA VAL A 33 8.34 -3.53 6.56
C VAL A 33 9.07 -2.36 7.21
N GLU A 34 8.95 -1.17 6.65
CA GLU A 34 9.78 -0.02 7.03
C GLU A 34 9.15 0.76 8.21
N GLU A 35 7.83 0.93 8.24
CA GLU A 35 7.18 1.70 9.33
C GLU A 35 6.87 0.84 10.55
N ARG A 36 6.48 -0.42 10.36
CA ARG A 36 6.13 -1.35 11.45
C ARG A 36 7.26 -2.32 11.80
N GLY A 37 8.36 -2.33 11.04
CA GLY A 37 9.52 -3.18 11.32
C GLY A 37 9.23 -4.68 11.12
N GLU A 38 8.24 -5.04 10.30
CA GLU A 38 7.98 -6.44 10.00
C GLU A 38 9.04 -7.01 9.06
N ASP A 39 9.41 -8.27 9.28
CA ASP A 39 10.37 -8.96 8.43
C ASP A 39 9.79 -9.20 7.01
N PRO A 40 10.55 -8.95 5.93
CA PRO A 40 10.08 -9.17 4.56
C PRO A 40 9.63 -10.61 4.25
N GLU A 41 10.28 -11.64 4.83
CA GLU A 41 9.86 -13.04 4.67
C GLU A 41 8.52 -13.27 5.38
N ALA A 42 8.34 -12.70 6.57
CA ALA A 42 7.07 -12.79 7.28
C ALA A 42 5.91 -12.09 6.55
N VAL A 43 6.18 -10.97 5.86
CA VAL A 43 5.20 -10.32 4.97
C VAL A 43 4.91 -11.21 3.76
N ALA A 44 5.94 -11.80 3.14
CA ALA A 44 5.77 -12.69 2.00
C ALA A 44 4.88 -13.90 2.36
N ASP A 45 5.18 -14.57 3.47
CA ASP A 45 4.42 -15.71 3.98
C ASP A 45 2.97 -15.34 4.30
N ARG A 46 2.75 -14.19 4.95
CA ARG A 46 1.39 -13.75 5.31
C ARG A 46 0.49 -13.52 4.10
N TYR A 47 1.07 -13.01 3.01
CA TYR A 47 0.31 -12.61 1.82
C TYR A 47 0.46 -13.57 0.63
N ASP A 48 1.10 -14.73 0.81
CA ASP A 48 1.37 -15.70 -0.26
C ASP A 48 2.06 -15.03 -1.48
N LEU A 49 3.16 -14.35 -1.18
CA LEU A 49 4.00 -13.63 -2.15
C LEU A 49 5.37 -14.30 -2.25
N ASP A 50 6.02 -14.11 -3.40
CA ASP A 50 7.46 -14.36 -3.48
C ASP A 50 8.20 -13.25 -2.70
N VAL A 51 9.17 -13.61 -1.88
CA VAL A 51 9.96 -12.63 -1.12
C VAL A 51 10.67 -11.63 -2.04
N ALA A 52 11.05 -12.02 -3.25
CA ALA A 52 11.61 -11.13 -4.24
C ALA A 52 10.61 -10.07 -4.70
N ASP A 53 9.30 -10.38 -4.74
CA ASP A 53 8.26 -9.39 -5.06
C ASP A 53 8.10 -8.36 -3.93
N VAL A 54 8.28 -8.77 -2.67
CA VAL A 54 8.31 -7.87 -1.51
C VAL A 54 9.47 -6.89 -1.63
N TYR A 55 10.69 -7.37 -1.85
CA TYR A 55 11.85 -6.49 -2.06
C TYR A 55 11.71 -5.61 -3.30
N HIS A 56 11.12 -6.11 -4.38
CA HIS A 56 10.85 -5.31 -5.57
C HIS A 56 9.86 -4.19 -5.30
N ALA A 57 8.83 -4.43 -4.48
CA ALA A 57 7.89 -3.40 -4.07
C ALA A 57 8.59 -2.33 -3.23
N LEU A 58 9.47 -2.71 -2.29
CA LEU A 58 10.26 -1.75 -1.52
C LEU A 58 11.18 -0.91 -2.42
N ALA A 59 11.87 -1.55 -3.37
CA ALA A 59 12.68 -0.82 -4.35
C ALA A 59 11.83 0.17 -5.17
N TYR A 60 10.67 -0.29 -5.67
CA TYR A 60 9.75 0.57 -6.42
C TYR A 60 9.32 1.79 -5.62
N TYR A 61 8.96 1.61 -4.34
CA TYR A 61 8.56 2.72 -3.46
C TYR A 61 9.64 3.82 -3.40
N HIS A 62 10.89 3.41 -3.19
CA HIS A 62 12.02 4.34 -3.07
C HIS A 62 12.42 4.99 -4.39
N ASP A 63 12.24 4.29 -5.51
CA ASP A 63 12.52 4.83 -6.85
C ASP A 63 11.40 5.75 -7.37
N HIS A 64 10.20 5.69 -6.79
CA HIS A 64 9.02 6.46 -7.22
C HIS A 64 8.43 7.38 -6.13
N PRO A 65 9.24 8.24 -5.46
CA PRO A 65 8.77 9.00 -4.30
C PRO A 65 7.70 10.04 -4.62
N ARG A 66 7.54 10.46 -5.89
CA ARG A 66 6.46 11.38 -6.29
C ARG A 66 5.13 10.64 -6.40
N GLU A 67 5.10 9.55 -7.17
CA GLU A 67 3.91 8.70 -7.31
C GLU A 67 3.44 8.20 -5.93
N MET A 68 4.36 7.80 -5.05
CA MET A 68 3.97 7.35 -3.71
C MET A 68 3.38 8.48 -2.85
N ARG A 69 3.81 9.73 -3.01
CA ARG A 69 3.17 10.87 -2.32
C ARG A 69 1.77 11.11 -2.85
N ASP A 70 1.58 11.09 -4.16
CA ASP A 70 0.27 11.27 -4.78
C ASP A 70 -0.70 10.17 -4.30
N VAL A 71 -0.25 8.92 -4.22
CA VAL A 71 -1.03 7.79 -3.67
C VAL A 71 -1.41 8.00 -2.20
N GLU A 72 -0.49 8.53 -1.37
CA GLU A 72 -0.77 8.83 0.04
C GLU A 72 -1.81 9.94 0.17
N GLU A 73 -1.66 11.04 -0.58
CA GLU A 73 -2.60 12.17 -0.61
C GLU A 73 -4.00 11.74 -1.07
N GLU A 74 -4.10 11.02 -2.19
CA GLU A 74 -5.37 10.51 -2.71
C GLU A 74 -6.10 9.62 -1.69
N ARG A 75 -5.34 8.81 -0.94
CA ARG A 75 -5.92 7.96 0.10
C ARG A 75 -6.45 8.78 1.26
N ASP A 76 -5.69 9.76 1.72
CA ASP A 76 -6.08 10.60 2.86
C ASP A 76 -7.30 11.45 2.52
N ASP A 77 -7.37 11.99 1.31
CA ASP A 77 -8.54 12.69 0.79
C ASP A 77 -9.77 11.77 0.72
N ALA A 78 -9.60 10.55 0.19
CA ALA A 78 -10.68 9.57 0.13
C ALA A 78 -11.19 9.18 1.52
N ILE A 79 -10.29 9.01 2.50
CA ILE A 79 -10.66 8.70 3.89
C ILE A 79 -11.39 9.89 4.53
N ALA A 80 -10.90 11.13 4.33
CA ALA A 80 -11.50 12.34 4.88
C ALA A 80 -12.91 12.56 4.31
N ALA A 81 -13.07 12.49 2.99
CA ALA A 81 -14.37 12.60 2.32
C ALA A 81 -15.33 11.51 2.79
N PHE A 82 -14.84 10.26 2.94
CA PHE A 82 -15.67 9.18 3.46
C PHE A 82 -16.12 9.48 4.90
N ARG A 83 -15.22 9.91 5.79
CA ARG A 83 -15.54 10.27 7.18
C ARG A 83 -16.66 11.32 7.28
N GLU A 84 -16.66 12.32 6.40
CA GLU A 84 -17.71 13.35 6.37
C GLU A 84 -19.09 12.78 5.97
N SER A 85 -19.11 11.78 5.09
CA SER A 85 -20.35 11.19 4.56
C SER A 85 -21.01 10.14 5.46
N ILE A 86 -20.29 9.59 6.45
CA ILE A 86 -20.79 8.50 7.30
C ILE A 86 -21.85 9.03 8.26
N ASN A 87 -23.06 8.46 8.21
CA ASN A 87 -24.05 8.66 9.26
C ASN A 87 -23.72 7.76 10.47
N ARG A 88 -23.16 8.35 11.52
CA ARG A 88 -22.78 7.63 12.74
C ARG A 88 -23.89 7.72 13.80
N PRO A 89 -24.25 6.60 14.46
CA PRO A 89 -25.17 6.62 15.59
C PRO A 89 -24.64 7.49 16.74
N GLU A 90 -25.55 8.09 17.49
CA GLU A 90 -25.21 8.92 18.65
C GLU A 90 -24.43 8.09 19.70
N GLY A 91 -23.36 8.68 20.26
CA GLY A 91 -22.52 8.03 21.28
C GLY A 91 -21.45 7.07 20.75
N VAL A 92 -21.32 6.91 19.43
CA VAL A 92 -20.20 6.17 18.82
C VAL A 92 -19.22 7.18 18.25
N ASP A 93 -17.96 7.17 18.69
CA ASP A 93 -16.87 7.94 18.10
C ASP A 93 -15.61 7.07 18.05
N PRO A 94 -15.08 6.71 16.85
CA PRO A 94 -13.89 5.88 16.72
C PRO A 94 -12.61 6.57 17.17
N ASP A 95 -12.60 7.90 17.30
CA ASP A 95 -11.41 8.67 17.69
C ASP A 95 -11.40 9.04 19.18
N ALA A 96 -12.40 8.60 19.95
CA ALA A 96 -12.54 8.87 21.39
C ALA A 96 -11.77 7.92 22.32
N ALA A 97 -10.83 7.12 21.79
CA ALA A 97 -10.06 6.10 22.52
C ALA A 97 -8.79 6.66 23.19
#